data_AF-A0A937CAQ7-F1
#
_entry.id   AF-A0A937CAQ7-F1
#
_cell.length_a   1.000
_cell.length_b   1.000
_cell.length_c   1.000
_cell.angle_alpha   90.00
_cell.angle_beta   90.00
_cell.angle_gamma   90.00
#
_symmetry.space_group_name_H-M   'P 1'
#
loop_
_entity.id
_entity.type
_entity.pdbx_description
1 polymer ?
#
loop_
_entity_poly.entity_id
_entity_poly.type
_entity_poly.pdbx_seq_one_letter_code
_entity_poly.pdbx_strand_id
1 'polypeptide(L)'
;MSSQVSSPEITHAPEHASGTGRIWKTFTVLSVLTIIELALGYLLYWKHGEWGYTPVITTKLVIAVLTLLKAYYIVSIFMHLGDEIRNMIMTIIVPLLLFVWFIVAFLWDGNSWKTLRNTDGGSRANQTEQHQQHVPAVEKDAKK
;
A
#
# COMPACT_ATOMS: atom_id res chain seq x y z
N MET A 1 22.57 -43.38 -56.32
CA MET A 1 23.29 -43.01 -55.09
C MET A 1 22.69 -41.70 -54.60
N SER A 2 21.91 -41.74 -53.51
CA SER A 2 21.27 -40.56 -52.93
C SER A 2 22.25 -39.89 -51.98
N SER A 3 22.70 -38.69 -52.31
CA SER A 3 23.57 -37.87 -51.48
C SER A 3 22.76 -37.29 -50.32
N GLN A 4 22.93 -37.83 -49.12
CA GLN A 4 22.45 -37.21 -47.90
C GLN A 4 23.26 -35.92 -47.63
N VAL A 5 22.60 -34.77 -47.80
CA VAL A 5 23.11 -33.49 -47.35
C VAL A 5 22.89 -33.42 -45.84
N SER A 6 23.95 -33.71 -45.08
CA SER A 6 23.98 -33.47 -43.63
C SER A 6 24.00 -31.96 -43.42
N SER A 7 22.84 -31.40 -43.05
CA SER A 7 22.75 -30.01 -42.62
C SER A 7 23.32 -29.90 -41.21
N PRO A 8 24.30 -29.03 -40.93
CA PRO A 8 24.76 -28.81 -39.57
C PRO A 8 23.63 -28.13 -38.79
N GLU A 9 22.97 -28.87 -37.92
CA GLU A 9 22.05 -28.28 -36.95
C GLU A 9 22.91 -27.44 -35.99
N ILE A 10 22.86 -26.12 -36.16
CA ILE A 10 23.49 -25.19 -35.24
C ILE A 10 22.67 -25.20 -33.95
N THR A 11 23.00 -26.10 -33.04
CA THR A 11 22.48 -26.10 -31.68
C THR A 11 23.05 -24.88 -30.96
N HIS A 12 22.32 -23.78 -30.97
CA HIS A 12 22.57 -22.67 -30.05
C HIS A 12 22.34 -23.19 -28.63
N ALA A 13 23.40 -23.43 -27.88
CA ALA A 13 23.29 -23.62 -26.44
C ALA A 13 22.54 -22.41 -25.86
N PRO A 14 21.51 -22.59 -25.01
CA PRO A 14 20.81 -21.47 -24.42
C PRO A 14 21.83 -20.64 -23.65
N GLU A 15 22.11 -19.44 -24.16
CA GLU A 15 22.97 -18.47 -23.50
C GLU A 15 22.40 -18.23 -22.10
N HIS A 16 23.16 -18.63 -21.07
CA HIS A 16 22.72 -18.57 -19.69
C HIS A 16 22.40 -17.11 -19.34
N ALA A 17 21.10 -16.84 -19.17
CA ALA A 17 20.55 -15.52 -18.89
C ALA A 17 21.33 -14.80 -17.78
N SER A 18 22.13 -13.82 -18.17
CA SER A 18 22.99 -13.00 -17.32
C SER A 18 22.24 -12.06 -16.35
N GLY A 19 20.90 -12.15 -16.31
CA GLY A 19 20.02 -11.30 -15.50
C GLY A 19 19.75 -11.77 -14.06
N THR A 20 20.01 -13.04 -13.73
CA THR A 20 19.60 -13.63 -12.43
C THR A 20 20.26 -12.96 -11.23
N GLY A 21 21.50 -12.49 -11.36
CA GLY A 21 22.22 -11.85 -10.26
C GLY A 21 21.61 -10.52 -9.79
N ARG A 22 21.00 -9.75 -10.70
CA ARG A 22 20.30 -8.50 -10.34
C ARG A 22 18.99 -8.78 -9.62
N ILE A 23 18.27 -9.81 -10.05
CA ILE A 23 17.02 -10.24 -9.42
C ILE A 23 17.28 -10.66 -7.96
N TRP A 24 18.31 -11.48 -7.74
CA TRP A 24 18.63 -11.98 -6.40
C TRP A 24 19.03 -10.86 -5.44
N LYS A 25 19.85 -9.90 -5.88
CA LYS A 25 20.20 -8.69 -5.10
C LYS A 25 18.96 -7.87 -4.73
N THR A 26 18.07 -7.67 -5.69
CA THR A 26 16.83 -6.89 -5.51
C THR A 26 15.89 -7.59 -4.52
N PHE A 27 15.73 -8.90 -4.68
CA PHE A 27 14.97 -9.74 -3.77
C PHE A 27 15.50 -9.67 -2.33
N THR A 28 16.82 -9.78 -2.13
CA THR A 28 17.42 -9.71 -0.80
C THR A 28 17.18 -8.35 -0.15
N VAL A 29 17.41 -7.24 -0.86
CA VAL A 29 17.15 -5.89 -0.33
C VAL A 29 15.70 -5.73 0.10
N LEU A 30 14.77 -6.22 -0.73
CA LEU A 30 13.35 -6.11 -0.43
C LEU A 30 12.89 -7.00 0.70
N SER A 31 13.42 -8.21 0.77
CA SER A 31 13.15 -9.14 1.85
C SER A 31 13.59 -8.56 3.20
N VAL A 32 14.77 -7.92 3.25
CA VAL A 32 15.22 -7.25 4.47
C VAL A 32 14.30 -6.08 4.83
N LEU A 33 13.92 -5.26 3.85
CA LEU A 33 13.03 -4.11 4.07
C LEU A 33 11.64 -4.55 4.58
N THR A 34 11.06 -5.62 4.01
CA THR A 34 9.78 -6.17 4.48
C THR A 34 9.88 -6.82 5.86
N ILE A 35 10.97 -7.51 6.18
CA ILE A 35 11.17 -8.07 7.53
C ILE A 35 11.22 -6.93 8.56
N ILE A 36 11.94 -5.85 8.27
CA ILE A 36 12.02 -4.67 9.15
C ILE A 36 10.63 -4.05 9.33
N GLU A 37 9.89 -3.84 8.24
CA GLU A 37 8.53 -3.30 8.27
C GLU A 37 7.58 -4.14 9.13
N LEU A 38 7.60 -5.47 8.95
CA LEU A 38 6.81 -6.42 9.74
C LEU A 38 7.22 -6.42 11.21
N ALA A 39 8.52 -6.34 11.51
CA ALA A 39 9.02 -6.27 12.89
C ALA A 39 8.57 -4.99 13.59
N LEU A 40 8.63 -3.82 12.92
CA LEU A 40 8.08 -2.57 13.47
C LEU A 40 6.56 -2.66 13.67
N GLY A 41 5.83 -3.24 12.72
CA GLY A 41 4.38 -3.46 12.83
C GLY A 41 4.02 -4.37 14.00
N TYR A 42 4.76 -5.47 14.17
CA TYR A 42 4.59 -6.40 15.28
C TYR A 42 4.94 -5.76 16.63
N LEU A 43 6.01 -4.98 16.70
CA LEU A 43 6.40 -4.27 17.92
C LEU A 43 5.33 -3.24 18.33
N LEU A 44 4.76 -2.52 17.35
CA LEU A 44 3.65 -1.60 17.58
C LEU A 44 2.40 -2.33 18.11
N TYR A 45 2.13 -3.54 17.61
CA TYR A 45 1.01 -4.37 18.09
C TYR A 45 1.26 -4.94 19.50
N TRP A 46 2.45 -5.46 19.76
CA TRP A 46 2.82 -6.03 21.06
C TRP A 46 2.80 -4.99 22.18
N LYS A 47 3.18 -3.76 21.88
CA LYS A 47 3.21 -2.64 22.82
C LYS A 47 1.98 -1.73 22.76
N HIS A 48 0.90 -2.19 22.14
CA HIS A 48 -0.34 -1.43 22.02
C HIS A 48 -0.91 -1.12 23.42
N GLY A 49 -0.85 0.15 23.83
CA GLY A 49 -1.37 0.62 25.12
C GLY A 49 -0.32 1.22 26.07
N GLU A 50 0.98 0.91 25.90
CA GLU A 50 2.04 1.50 26.74
C GLU A 50 2.68 2.75 26.13
N TRP A 51 2.45 2.99 24.83
CA TRP A 51 3.13 4.02 24.05
C TRP A 51 2.25 5.25 23.92
N GLY A 52 2.84 6.43 24.07
CA GLY A 52 2.14 7.70 23.84
C GLY A 52 1.62 7.83 22.40
N TYR A 53 0.71 8.78 22.19
CA TYR A 53 0.12 9.06 20.88
C TYR A 53 1.16 9.36 19.77
N THR A 54 2.19 10.14 20.10
CA THR A 54 3.25 10.55 19.17
C THR A 54 4.07 9.39 18.58
N PRO A 55 4.65 8.47 19.40
CA PRO A 55 5.42 7.35 18.85
C PRO A 55 4.56 6.33 18.08
N VAL A 56 3.28 6.17 18.43
CA VAL A 56 2.35 5.31 17.66
C VAL A 56 2.15 5.84 16.24
N ILE A 57 1.90 7.15 16.10
CA ILE A 57 1.71 7.76 14.78
C ILE A 57 3.01 7.77 13.97
N THR A 58 4.13 8.07 14.63
CA THR A 58 5.44 8.09 13.97
C THR A 58 5.77 6.71 13.40
N THR A 59 5.58 5.64 14.18
CA THR A 59 5.81 4.26 13.71
C THR A 59 4.89 3.89 12.55
N LYS A 60 3.60 4.26 12.60
CA LYS A 60 2.67 4.06 11.47
C LYS A 60 3.13 4.78 10.20
N LEU A 61 3.60 6.03 10.33
CA LEU A 61 4.12 6.81 9.21
C LEU A 61 5.36 6.12 8.62
N VAL A 62 6.31 5.70 9.47
CA VAL A 62 7.52 5.00 9.02
C VAL A 62 7.18 3.73 8.26
N ILE A 63 6.26 2.90 8.77
CA ILE A 63 5.79 1.69 8.08
C ILE A 63 5.20 2.07 6.71
N ALA A 64 4.33 3.09 6.65
CA ALA A 64 3.73 3.52 5.38
C ALA A 64 4.77 4.00 4.36
N VAL A 65 5.79 4.75 4.79
CA VAL A 65 6.87 5.22 3.91
C VAL A 65 7.73 4.04 3.42
N LEU A 66 8.09 3.11 4.29
CA LEU A 66 8.84 1.90 3.91
C LEU A 66 8.06 1.06 2.88
N THR A 67 6.72 0.97 3.04
CA THR A 67 5.84 0.28 2.09
C THR A 67 5.81 0.97 0.72
N LEU A 68 5.82 2.30 0.69
CA LEU A 68 5.88 3.05 -0.57
C LEU A 68 7.25 2.93 -1.24
N LEU A 69 8.33 3.01 -0.47
CA LEU A 69 9.70 2.89 -0.97
C LEU A 69 9.94 1.50 -1.59
N LYS A 70 9.51 0.42 -0.94
CA LYS A 70 9.65 -0.93 -1.52
C LYS A 70 8.82 -1.09 -2.79
N ALA A 71 7.63 -0.52 -2.84
CA ALA A 71 6.76 -0.60 -4.02
C ALA A 71 7.38 0.14 -5.20
N TYR A 72 7.90 1.35 -4.97
CA TYR A 72 8.66 2.09 -5.97
C TYR A 72 9.92 1.33 -6.43
N TYR A 73 10.66 0.74 -5.50
CA TYR A 73 11.86 -0.04 -5.83
C TYR A 73 11.53 -1.29 -6.67
N ILE A 74 10.44 -2.01 -6.36
CA ILE A 74 9.92 -3.11 -7.21
C ILE A 74 9.71 -2.61 -8.64
N VAL A 75 8.91 -1.55 -8.79
CA VAL A 75 8.49 -1.05 -10.10
C VAL A 75 9.68 -0.52 -10.90
N SER A 76 10.61 0.17 -10.26
CA SER A 76 11.80 0.69 -10.95
C SER A 76 12.70 -0.42 -11.49
N ILE A 77 12.89 -1.52 -10.75
CA ILE A 77 13.89 -2.55 -11.07
C ILE A 77 13.32 -3.75 -11.83
N PHE A 78 12.19 -4.32 -11.37
CA PHE A 78 11.61 -5.50 -12.03
C PHE A 78 10.98 -5.18 -13.37
N MET A 79 10.61 -3.93 -13.55
CA MET A 79 9.86 -3.50 -14.70
C MET A 79 10.76 -2.84 -15.76
N HIS A 80 12.08 -2.76 -15.53
CA HIS A 80 13.08 -2.22 -16.48
C HIS A 80 12.70 -0.85 -17.08
N LEU A 81 11.90 -0.09 -16.33
CA LEU A 81 11.25 1.14 -16.78
C LEU A 81 12.21 2.33 -16.86
N GLY A 82 13.39 2.23 -16.24
CA GLY A 82 14.32 3.35 -16.04
C GLY A 82 14.89 3.93 -17.33
N ASP A 83 15.37 3.08 -18.24
CA ASP A 83 16.22 3.55 -19.35
C ASP A 83 15.66 3.26 -20.75
N GLU A 84 14.70 2.34 -20.92
CA GLU A 84 14.31 1.86 -22.26
C GLU A 84 12.83 2.05 -22.61
N ILE A 85 11.90 2.16 -21.64
CA ILE A 85 10.45 2.05 -21.92
C ILE A 85 9.57 3.09 -21.19
N ARG A 86 9.83 4.38 -21.41
CA ARG A 86 9.02 5.50 -20.88
C ARG A 86 7.51 5.37 -21.22
N ASN A 87 7.16 4.75 -22.35
CA ASN A 87 5.76 4.48 -22.73
C ASN A 87 5.09 3.42 -21.83
N MET A 88 5.85 2.42 -21.35
CA MET A 88 5.33 1.41 -20.44
C MET A 88 5.15 1.96 -19.02
N ILE A 89 5.93 2.98 -18.62
CA ILE A 89 5.68 3.72 -17.37
C ILE A 89 4.30 4.35 -17.42
N MET A 90 3.97 5.02 -18.52
CA MET A 90 2.72 5.76 -18.64
C MET A 90 1.48 4.85 -18.57
N THR A 91 1.55 3.63 -19.10
CA THR A 91 0.42 2.68 -19.01
C THR A 91 0.19 2.13 -17.61
N ILE A 92 1.18 2.23 -16.70
CA ILE A 92 1.05 1.82 -15.30
C ILE A 92 0.69 3.03 -14.43
N ILE A 93 1.35 4.16 -14.63
CA ILE A 93 1.14 5.38 -13.84
C ILE A 93 -0.24 5.97 -14.10
N VAL A 94 -0.72 6.04 -15.35
CA VAL A 94 -2.01 6.66 -15.67
C VAL A 94 -3.18 5.95 -14.98
N PRO A 95 -3.33 4.61 -15.06
CA PRO A 95 -4.36 3.90 -14.31
C PRO A 95 -4.22 4.04 -12.80
N LEU A 96 -2.98 4.06 -12.28
CA LEU A 96 -2.71 4.16 -10.85
C LEU A 96 -3.06 5.55 -10.30
N LEU A 97 -2.78 6.62 -11.07
CA LEU A 97 -3.20 7.98 -10.76
C LEU A 97 -4.72 8.14 -10.80
N LEU A 98 -5.37 7.59 -11.84
CA LEU A 98 -6.83 7.57 -11.92
C LEU A 98 -7.43 6.84 -10.72
N PHE A 99 -6.87 5.69 -10.33
CA PHE A 99 -7.35 4.94 -9.17
C PHE A 99 -7.27 5.72 -7.86
N VAL A 100 -6.13 6.38 -7.60
CA VAL A 100 -5.96 7.25 -6.41
C VAL A 100 -6.94 8.43 -6.45
N TRP A 101 -7.10 9.05 -7.62
CA TRP A 101 -8.06 10.13 -7.81
C TRP A 101 -9.51 9.67 -7.55
N PHE A 102 -9.90 8.48 -8.02
CA PHE A 102 -11.21 7.88 -7.78
C PHE A 102 -11.46 7.65 -6.29
N ILE A 103 -10.48 7.14 -5.53
CA ILE A 103 -10.62 6.97 -4.07
C ILE A 103 -10.89 8.33 -3.41
N VAL A 104 -10.14 9.38 -3.75
CA VAL A 104 -10.35 10.71 -3.19
C VAL A 104 -11.73 11.26 -3.56
N ALA A 105 -12.14 11.14 -4.83
CA ALA A 105 -13.45 11.59 -5.29
C ALA A 105 -14.59 10.87 -4.55
N PHE A 106 -14.51 9.55 -4.39
CA PHE A 106 -15.52 8.77 -3.66
C PHE A 106 -15.52 9.03 -2.16
N LEU A 107 -14.37 9.31 -1.53
CA LEU A 107 -14.33 9.73 -0.13
C LEU A 107 -15.01 11.09 0.05
N TRP A 108 -14.79 12.02 -0.88
CA TRP A 108 -15.43 13.33 -0.83
C TRP A 108 -16.94 13.23 -1.06
N ASP A 109 -17.36 12.52 -2.11
CA ASP A 109 -18.78 12.31 -2.39
C ASP A 109 -19.49 11.52 -1.28
N GLY A 110 -18.82 10.51 -0.72
CA GLY A 110 -19.29 9.77 0.46
C GLY A 110 -19.45 10.66 1.70
N ASN A 111 -18.54 11.61 1.93
CA ASN A 111 -18.65 12.58 3.03
C ASN A 111 -19.79 13.59 2.79
N SER A 112 -19.98 14.03 1.54
CA SER A 112 -21.12 14.86 1.14
C SER A 112 -22.43 14.13 1.39
N TRP A 113 -22.54 12.89 0.93
CA TRP A 113 -23.71 12.05 1.14
C TRP A 113 -23.98 11.77 2.63
N LYS A 114 -22.94 11.52 3.44
CA LYS A 114 -23.05 11.39 4.90
C LYS A 114 -23.60 12.67 5.53
N THR A 115 -23.17 13.83 5.05
CA THR A 115 -23.63 15.12 5.55
C THR A 115 -25.10 15.37 5.18
N LEU A 116 -25.48 15.11 3.93
CA LEU A 116 -26.85 15.29 3.46
C LEU A 116 -27.86 14.40 4.19
N ARG A 117 -27.52 13.13 4.46
CA ARG A 117 -28.38 12.23 5.25
C ARG A 117 -28.49 12.62 6.72
N ASN A 118 -27.45 13.23 7.30
CA ASN A 118 -27.46 13.64 8.71
C ASN A 118 -28.16 14.99 8.93
N THR A 119 -28.30 15.75 7.85
CA THR A 119 -28.80 17.14 7.84
C THR A 119 -30.17 17.21 7.15
N ASP A 120 -30.76 16.09 6.73
CA ASP A 120 -31.99 16.02 5.91
C ASP A 120 -32.00 17.05 4.77
N GLY A 121 -30.93 17.04 3.96
CA GLY A 121 -30.77 17.97 2.83
C GLY A 121 -30.54 19.44 3.21
N GLY A 122 -30.13 19.75 4.45
CA GLY A 122 -29.91 21.12 4.94
C GLY A 122 -30.94 21.60 5.96
N SER A 123 -31.96 20.79 6.24
CA SER A 123 -33.10 21.14 7.10
C SER A 123 -32.79 21.04 8.61
N ARG A 124 -31.73 20.34 9.02
CA ARG A 124 -31.35 20.14 10.43
C ARG A 124 -29.86 20.35 10.65
N ALA A 125 -29.45 20.90 11.80
CA ALA A 125 -28.02 21.03 12.11
C ALA A 125 -27.34 19.64 12.18
N ASN A 126 -26.15 19.53 11.57
CA ASN A 126 -25.40 18.29 11.42
C ASN A 126 -25.05 17.68 12.81
N GLN A 127 -25.72 16.59 13.19
CA GLN A 127 -25.51 15.88 14.47
C GLN A 127 -24.22 15.05 14.47
N THR A 128 -23.05 15.65 14.24
CA THR A 128 -21.77 14.90 14.28
C THR A 128 -21.21 14.69 15.69
N GLU A 129 -21.84 15.19 16.77
CA GLU A 129 -21.19 15.23 18.11
C GLU A 129 -21.90 14.54 19.30
N GLN A 130 -22.87 13.63 19.12
CA GLN A 130 -23.50 12.98 20.29
C GLN A 130 -23.77 11.49 20.06
N HIS A 131 -22.73 10.68 19.79
CA HIS A 131 -22.74 9.33 20.37
C HIS A 131 -22.42 9.49 21.86
N GLN A 132 -23.49 9.76 22.61
CA GLN A 132 -23.68 9.59 24.04
C GLN A 132 -22.44 9.01 24.75
N GLN A 133 -21.65 9.89 25.34
CA GLN A 133 -20.94 9.56 26.57
C GLN A 133 -22.01 9.04 27.54
N HIS A 134 -22.06 7.71 27.73
CA HIS A 134 -22.96 7.10 28.70
C HIS A 134 -22.43 7.53 30.07
N VAL A 135 -22.97 8.64 30.58
CA VAL A 135 -22.80 9.04 31.96
C VAL A 135 -23.39 7.87 32.77
N PRO A 136 -22.60 7.12 33.56
CA PRO A 136 -23.19 6.10 34.42
C PRO A 136 -24.22 6.79 35.30
N ALA A 137 -25.40 6.18 35.38
CA ALA A 137 -26.51 6.67 36.19
C ALA A 137 -25.96 7.06 37.57
N VAL A 138 -26.08 8.35 37.90
CA VAL A 138 -25.87 8.81 39.27
C VAL A 138 -26.90 8.09 40.11
N GLU A 139 -26.42 7.13 40.90
CA GLU A 139 -27.14 6.40 41.93
C GLU A 139 -27.80 7.41 42.87
N LYS A 140 -29.07 7.72 42.60
CA LYS A 140 -29.96 8.40 43.54
C LYS A 140 -30.71 7.36 44.35
N ASP A 141 -29.99 6.61 45.18
CA ASP A 141 -30.57 5.85 46.29
C ASP A 141 -29.59 5.83 47.47
N ALA A 142 -29.11 7.02 47.85
CA ALA A 142 -28.43 7.25 49.13
C ALA A 142 -29.13 8.39 49.89
N LYS A 143 -30.46 8.35 50.00
CA LYS A 143 -31.21 9.03 51.07
C LYS A 143 -32.68 8.59 51.11
N LYS A 144 -32.98 7.57 51.92
CA LYS A 144 -33.96 7.62 53.03
C LYS A 144 -34.01 6.29 53.76
#